data_AF-A7SYS8-F1
#
_entry.id   AF-A7SYS8-F1
#
_cell.length_a   1.000
_cell.length_b   1.000
_cell.length_c   1.000
_cell.angle_alpha   90.00
_cell.angle_beta   90.00
_cell.angle_gamma   90.00
#
_symmetry.space_group_name_H-M   'P 1'
#
loop_
_entity.id
_entity.type
_entity.pdbx_description
1 polymer ?
#
loop_
_entity_poly.entity_id
_entity_poly.type
_entity_poly.pdbx_seq_one_letter_code
_entity_poly.pdbx_strand_id
1 'polypeptide(L)'
;EKQLVYMLDGERWTVESRGLCVSLIDFTLSRLRKEGVTVFCDLSEDESMFTGQGDYQFDIYRKMRVHNRDDWAAYKPYSNVLWLHYL
;
A
#
# COMPACT_ATOMS: atom_id res chain seq x y z
N GLU A 1 -19.30 -22.79 3.09
CA GLU A 1 -18.00 -22.14 2.82
C GLU A 1 -17.73 -21.09 3.90
N LYS A 2 -16.48 -20.86 4.31
CA LYS A 2 -16.17 -19.91 5.39
C LYS A 2 -16.26 -18.48 4.85
N GLN A 3 -16.95 -17.60 5.57
CA GLN A 3 -17.01 -16.17 5.28
C GLN A 3 -16.07 -15.42 6.22
N LEU A 4 -15.39 -14.39 5.70
CA LEU A 4 -14.63 -13.44 6.49
C LEU A 4 -15.47 -12.17 6.67
N VAL A 5 -15.46 -11.62 7.89
CA VAL A 5 -16.24 -10.46 8.26
C VAL A 5 -15.28 -9.32 8.59
N TYR A 6 -15.53 -8.15 7.99
CA TYR A 6 -14.74 -6.94 8.16
C TYR A 6 -15.64 -5.77 8.54
N MET A 7 -15.06 -4.80 9.24
CA MET A 7 -15.72 -3.54 9.59
C MET A 7 -15.01 -2.39 8.90
N LEU A 8 -15.75 -1.59 8.13
CA LEU A 8 -15.25 -0.40 7.47
C LEU A 8 -16.22 0.75 7.78
N ASP A 9 -15.71 1.81 8.42
CA ASP A 9 -16.50 2.98 8.82
C ASP A 9 -17.79 2.64 9.60
N GLY A 10 -17.73 1.59 10.43
CA GLY A 10 -18.85 1.10 11.23
C GLY A 10 -19.83 0.20 10.46
N GLU A 11 -19.65 0.03 9.15
CA GLU A 11 -20.43 -0.89 8.33
C GLU A 11 -19.80 -2.28 8.27
N ARG A 12 -20.65 -3.31 8.30
CA ARG A 12 -20.24 -4.70 8.26
C ARG A 12 -20.22 -5.22 6.83
N TRP A 13 -19.04 -5.66 6.40
CA TRP A 13 -18.81 -6.27 5.10
C TRP A 13 -18.46 -7.74 5.24
N THR A 14 -18.88 -8.55 4.27
CA THR A 14 -18.63 -10.00 4.27
C THR A 14 -18.03 -10.42 2.93
N VAL A 15 -16.96 -11.22 2.98
CA VAL A 15 -16.25 -11.72 1.81
C VAL A 15 -16.23 -13.24 1.86
N GLU A 16 -16.53 -13.89 0.73
CA GLU A 16 -16.36 -15.34 0.58
C GLU A 16 -14.87 -15.69 0.65
N SER A 17 -14.46 -16.45 1.66
CA SER A 17 -13.04 -16.70 1.89
C SER A 17 -12.44 -17.70 0.90
N ARG A 18 -13.29 -18.49 0.23
CA ARG A 18 -12.88 -19.63 -0.63
C ARG A 18 -11.87 -20.56 0.06
N GLY A 19 -11.96 -20.69 1.39
CA GLY A 19 -11.05 -21.51 2.22
C GLY A 19 -9.73 -20.84 2.60
N LEU A 20 -9.46 -19.61 2.13
CA LEU A 20 -8.23 -18.88 2.39
C LEU A 20 -8.48 -17.61 3.22
N CYS A 21 -7.45 -17.16 3.93
CA CYS A 21 -7.41 -15.89 4.63
C CYS A 21 -6.12 -15.17 4.25
N VAL A 22 -6.24 -13.98 3.68
CA VAL A 22 -5.09 -13.18 3.23
C VAL A 22 -4.60 -12.32 4.39
N SER A 23 -3.29 -12.28 4.57
CA SER A 23 -2.61 -11.41 5.55
C SER A 23 -1.64 -10.50 4.80
N LEU A 24 -1.78 -9.18 4.97
CA LEU A 24 -0.76 -8.24 4.54
C LEU A 24 0.39 -8.28 5.55
N ILE A 25 1.62 -8.34 5.04
CA ILE A 25 2.85 -8.39 5.82
C ILE A 25 3.84 -7.38 5.24
N ASP A 26 4.99 -7.25 5.91
CA ASP A 26 6.07 -6.35 5.53
C ASP A 26 5.63 -4.89 5.33
N PHE A 27 5.64 -4.16 6.44
CA PHE A 27 5.26 -2.75 6.46
C PHE A 27 6.47 -1.81 6.33
N THR A 28 7.62 -2.29 5.85
CA THR A 28 8.88 -1.52 5.79
C THR A 28 8.70 -0.19 5.05
N LEU A 29 7.93 -0.19 3.95
CA LEU A 29 7.68 0.99 3.10
C LEU A 29 6.30 1.64 3.35
N SER A 30 5.60 1.23 4.40
CA SER A 30 4.23 1.69 4.66
C SER A 30 4.19 3.10 5.23
N ARG A 31 3.02 3.73 5.12
CA ARG A 31 2.70 5.03 5.72
C ARG A 31 1.37 4.98 6.45
N LEU A 32 1.31 5.47 7.68
CA LEU A 32 0.08 5.65 8.44
C LEU A 32 0.09 6.94 9.26
N ARG A 33 -1.08 7.38 9.70
CA ARG A 33 -1.21 8.49 10.64
C ARG A 33 -2.09 8.06 11.82
N LYS A 34 -1.61 8.25 13.04
CA LYS A 34 -2.35 7.99 14.28
C LYS A 34 -2.19 9.19 15.22
N GLU A 35 -3.31 9.71 15.73
CA GLU A 35 -3.31 10.78 16.75
C GLU A 35 -2.46 12.00 16.36
N GLY A 36 -2.50 12.39 15.08
CA GLY A 36 -1.73 13.53 14.55
C GLY A 36 -0.29 13.21 14.16
N VAL A 37 0.25 12.06 14.56
CA VAL A 37 1.61 11.62 14.20
C VAL A 37 1.57 10.81 12.91
N THR A 38 2.42 11.16 11.95
CA THR A 38 2.61 10.38 10.71
C THR A 38 3.86 9.54 10.83
N VAL A 39 3.72 8.24 10.60
CA VAL A 39 4.82 7.27 10.53
C VAL A 39 4.91 6.79 9.10
N PHE A 40 6.10 6.89 8.50
CA PHE A 40 6.34 6.52 7.12
C PHE A 40 7.83 6.18 6.92
N CYS A 41 8.13 5.50 5.82
CA CYS A 41 9.49 5.34 5.32
C CYS A 41 9.75 6.42 4.27
N ASP A 42 10.79 7.22 4.47
CA ASP A 42 11.20 8.23 3.51
C ASP A 42 12.11 7.60 2.45
N LEU A 43 11.69 7.67 1.19
CA LEU A 43 12.43 7.13 0.04
C LEU A 43 12.99 8.23 -0.87
N SER A 44 12.88 9.50 -0.47
CA SER A 44 13.33 10.63 -1.30
C SER A 44 14.83 10.60 -1.63
N GLU A 45 15.64 9.97 -0.77
CA GLU A 45 17.09 9.83 -0.96
C GLU A 45 17.53 8.47 -1.52
N ASP A 46 16.61 7.51 -1.68
CA ASP A 46 16.94 6.16 -2.17
C ASP A 46 16.65 5.99 -3.66
N GLU A 47 17.57 6.49 -4.49
CA GLU A 47 17.48 6.37 -5.95
C GLU A 47 17.51 4.90 -6.45
N SER A 48 18.07 3.98 -5.65
CA SER A 48 18.18 2.57 -6.06
C SER A 48 16.80 1.92 -6.22
N MET A 49 15.84 2.32 -5.38
CA MET A 49 14.44 1.87 -5.43
C MET A 49 13.73 2.18 -6.75
N PHE A 50 14.17 3.22 -7.47
CA PHE A 50 13.48 3.68 -8.68
C PHE A 50 14.15 3.25 -9.99
N THR A 51 15.35 2.69 -9.91
CA THR A 51 16.14 2.23 -11.06
C THR A 51 15.95 0.74 -11.39
N GLY A 52 15.27 -0.02 -10.51
CA GLY A 52 14.97 -1.44 -10.74
C GLY A 52 14.20 -1.70 -12.04
N GLN A 53 14.51 -2.82 -12.70
CA GLN A 53 13.91 -3.24 -13.97
C GLN A 53 13.64 -4.76 -13.97
N GLY A 54 12.81 -5.21 -14.90
CA GLY A 54 12.51 -6.64 -15.10
C GLY A 54 11.23 -7.14 -14.43
N ASP A 55 10.56 -6.29 -13.64
CA ASP A 55 9.30 -6.61 -12.99
C ASP A 55 8.42 -5.34 -12.89
N TYR A 56 7.11 -5.52 -13.05
CA TYR A 56 6.12 -4.45 -12.95
C TYR A 56 6.09 -3.79 -11.57
N GLN A 57 6.53 -4.47 -10.50
CA GLN A 57 6.67 -3.88 -9.17
C GLN A 57 7.55 -2.60 -9.17
N PHE A 58 8.59 -2.55 -10.01
CA PHE A 58 9.47 -1.38 -10.10
C PHE A 58 8.77 -0.19 -10.74
N ASP A 59 7.83 -0.43 -11.67
CA ASP A 59 6.98 0.62 -12.22
C ASP A 59 6.03 1.19 -11.17
N ILE A 60 5.57 0.37 -10.22
CA ILE A 60 4.71 0.83 -9.12
C ILE A 60 5.44 1.87 -8.26
N TYR A 61 6.68 1.61 -7.86
CA TYR A 61 7.50 2.58 -7.10
C TYR A 61 7.69 3.90 -7.88
N ARG A 62 8.01 3.82 -9.17
CA ARG A 62 8.13 5.02 -10.03
C ARG A 62 6.82 5.80 -10.13
N LYS A 63 5.69 5.11 -10.34
CA LYS A 63 4.36 5.74 -10.40
C LYS A 63 3.97 6.39 -9.09
N MET A 64 4.29 5.76 -7.96
CA MET A 64 4.09 6.35 -6.63
C MET A 64 4.89 7.65 -6.46
N ARG A 65 6.19 7.64 -6.79
CA ARG A 65 7.06 8.83 -6.71
C ARG A 65 6.56 9.99 -7.56
N VAL A 66 6.12 9.71 -8.79
CA VAL A 66 5.51 10.73 -9.67
C VAL A 66 4.22 11.28 -9.06
N HIS A 67 3.36 10.41 -8.53
CA HIS A 67 2.05 10.80 -8.00
C HIS A 67 2.14 11.60 -6.69
N ASN A 68 3.06 11.23 -5.80
CA ASN A 68 3.26 11.93 -4.52
C ASN A 68 4.22 13.14 -4.65
N ARG A 69 4.91 13.29 -5.79
CA ARG A 69 5.93 14.33 -6.03
C ARG A 69 7.11 14.23 -5.06
N ASP A 70 7.50 13.00 -4.76
CA ASP A 70 8.55 12.65 -3.80
C ASP A 70 8.24 13.00 -2.32
N ASP A 71 7.00 13.41 -2.02
CA ASP A 71 6.53 13.60 -0.63
C ASP A 71 5.94 12.28 -0.10
N TRP A 72 6.78 11.49 0.58
CA TRP A 72 6.42 10.19 1.16
C TRP A 72 5.62 10.28 2.47
N ALA A 73 5.56 11.46 3.09
CA ALA A 73 4.72 11.70 4.26
C ALA A 73 3.24 11.93 3.88
N ALA A 74 3.02 12.50 2.69
CA ALA A 74 1.68 12.80 2.18
C ALA A 74 0.77 11.56 2.11
N TYR A 75 -0.49 11.76 2.48
CA TYR A 75 -1.49 10.70 2.31
C TYR A 75 -1.94 10.62 0.85
N LYS A 76 -1.48 9.59 0.14
CA LYS A 76 -1.83 9.32 -1.26
C LYS A 76 -2.42 7.91 -1.39
N PRO A 77 -3.69 7.66 -0.99
CA PRO A 77 -4.28 6.31 -1.02
C PRO A 77 -4.34 5.68 -2.41
N TYR A 78 -4.16 6.46 -3.48
CA TYR A 78 -3.99 5.95 -4.83
C TYR A 78 -2.82 4.96 -4.97
N SER A 79 -1.78 5.05 -4.13
CA SER A 79 -0.72 4.05 -4.09
C SER A 79 -1.22 2.65 -3.78
N ASN A 80 -2.25 2.51 -2.94
CA ASN A 80 -2.87 1.21 -2.65
C ASN A 80 -3.53 0.63 -3.91
N VAL A 81 -4.15 1.48 -4.74
CA VAL A 81 -4.74 1.07 -6.02
C VAL A 81 -3.65 0.65 -7.01
N LEU A 82 -2.49 1.32 -7.02
CA LEU A 82 -1.35 0.92 -7.84
C LEU A 82 -0.85 -0.49 -7.47
N TRP A 83 -0.72 -0.78 -6.17
CA TRP A 83 -0.35 -2.12 -5.69
C TRP A 83 -1.42 -3.18 -5.96
N LEU A 84 -2.71 -2.83 -5.82
CA LEU A 84 -3.81 -3.74 -6.19
C LEU A 84 -3.88 -4.01 -7.71
N HIS A 85 -3.46 -3.07 -8.56
CA HIS A 85 -3.34 -3.30 -10.00
C HIS A 85 -2.13 -4.17 -10.36
N TYR A 86 -1.10 -4.19 -9.52
CA TYR A 86 0.06 -5.06 -9.73
C TYR A 86 -0.25 -6.53 -9.39
N LEU A 87 -1.04 -6.77 -8.34
CA LEU A 87 -1.53 -8.10 -7.92
C LEU A 87 -2.56 -8.66 -8.90
#